data_AF-A0A355UGV0-F1
#
_entry.id   AF-A0A355UGV0-F1
#
_cell.length_a   1.000
_cell.length_b   1.000
_cell.length_c   1.000
_cell.angle_alpha   90.00
_cell.angle_beta   90.00
_cell.angle_gamma   90.00
#
_symmetry.space_group_name_H-M   'P 1'
#
loop_
_entity.id
_entity.type
_entity.pdbx_description
1 polymer ?
#
loop_
_entity_poly.entity_id
_entity_poly.type
_entity_poly.pdbx_seq_one_letter_code
_entity_poly.pdbx_strand_id
1 'polypeptide(L)' 'MKEYIIATNNKHKVEEIQKALGDKVKLVTLKELGCREEIPETADTLKGNAKQKAA' A
#
# COMPACT_ATOMS: atom_id res chain seq x y z
N MET A 1 -12.65 -11.08 -10.69
CA MET A 1 -11.63 -10.85 -9.63
C MET A 1 -11.34 -9.36 -9.63
N LYS A 2 -11.40 -8.66 -8.49
CA LYS A 2 -11.16 -7.20 -8.43
C LYS A 2 -9.73 -6.93 -7.95
N GLU A 3 -9.05 -6.02 -8.64
CA GLU A 3 -7.69 -5.59 -8.33
C GLU A 3 -7.72 -4.21 -7.68
N TYR A 4 -6.99 -4.04 -6.58
CA TYR A 4 -6.82 -2.74 -5.94
C TYR A 4 -5.34 -2.41 -5.84
N ILE A 5 -5.01 -1.18 -6.20
CA ILE A 5 -3.65 -0.66 -6.07
C ILE A 5 -3.47 -0.21 -4.62
N ILE A 6 -2.42 -0.71 -3.96
CA ILE A 6 -2.07 -0.29 -2.62
C ILE A 6 -0.85 0.64 -2.66
N ALA A 7 -1.07 1.89 -2.23
CA ALA A 7 -0.05 2.92 -2.17
C ALA A 7 0.88 2.76 -0.95
N THR A 8 1.44 1.57 -0.74
CA THR A 8 2.50 1.36 0.26
C THR A 8 3.47 0.29 -0.21
N ASN A 9 4.76 0.58 -0.11
CA ASN A 9 5.84 -0.37 -0.38
C ASN A 9 6.23 -1.20 0.86
N ASN A 10 5.64 -0.91 2.03
CA ASN A 10 5.86 -1.69 3.25
C ASN A 10 5.20 -3.08 3.12
N LYS A 11 6.02 -4.11 2.95
CA LYS A 11 5.60 -5.50 2.76
C LYS A 11 4.72 -6.01 3.90
N HIS A 12 5.03 -5.68 5.16
CA HIS A 12 4.24 -6.11 6.32
C HIS A 12 2.80 -5.58 6.24
N LYS A 13 2.63 -4.31 5.85
CA LYS A 13 1.28 -3.72 5.66
C LYS A 13 0.52 -4.39 4.53
N VAL A 14 1.18 -4.70 3.42
CA VAL A 14 0.56 -5.41 2.28
C VAL A 14 0.10 -6.80 2.71
N GLU A 15 0.92 -7.54 3.47
CA GLU A 15 0.58 -8.87 3.97
C GLU A 15 -0.60 -8.84 4.94
N GLU A 16 -0.66 -7.87 5.85
CA GLU A 16 -1.80 -7.71 6.77
C GLU A 16 -3.10 -7.43 6.02
N ILE A 17 -3.08 -6.54 5.04
CA ILE A 17 -4.27 -6.17 4.27
C ILE A 17 -4.69 -7.32 3.34
N GLN A 18 -3.75 -8.03 2.73
CA GLN A 18 -4.06 -9.22 1.92
C GLN A 18 -4.70 -10.32 2.77
N LYS A 19 -4.21 -10.54 4.00
CA LYS A 19 -4.83 -11.49 4.94
C LYS A 19 -6.24 -11.06 5.34
N ALA A 20 -6.47 -9.77 5.57
CA ALA A 20 -7.78 -9.26 5.95
C ALA A 20 -8.81 -9.34 4.80
N LEU A 21 -8.39 -9.13 3.56
CA LEU A 21 -9.27 -9.16 2.38
C LEU A 21 -9.46 -10.58 1.80
N GLY A 22 -8.52 -11.50 2.10
CA GLY A 22 -8.52 -12.86 1.60
C GLY A 22 -8.34 -12.96 0.08
N ASP A 23 -8.57 -14.16 -0.46
CA ASP A 23 -8.30 -14.47 -1.88
C ASP A 23 -9.30 -13.86 -2.87
N LYS A 24 -10.31 -13.14 -2.37
CA LYS A 24 -11.34 -12.48 -3.20
C LYS A 24 -10.81 -11.20 -3.85
N VAL A 25 -9.73 -10.65 -3.32
CA VAL A 25 -9.14 -9.38 -3.74
C VAL A 25 -7.66 -9.58 -4.01
N LYS A 26 -7.19 -9.10 -5.16
CA LYS A 26 -5.77 -9.06 -5.47
C LYS A 26 -5.26 -7.65 -5.20
N LEU A 27 -4.32 -7.53 -4.26
CA LEU A 27 -3.60 -6.27 -4.04
C LEU A 27 -2.43 -6.18 -5.03
N VAL A 28 -2.34 -5.05 -5.72
CA VAL A 28 -1.23 -4.71 -6.61
C VAL A 28 -0.41 -3.63 -5.92
N THR A 29 0.86 -3.91 -5.65
CA THR A 29 1.76 -2.97 -4.97
C THR A 29 2.30 -1.90 -5.93
N LEU A 30 2.68 -0.74 -5.42
CA LEU A 30 3.39 0.28 -6.22
C LEU A 30 4.66 -0.29 -6.86
N LYS A 31 5.36 -1.17 -6.14
CA LYS A 31 6.54 -1.89 -6.64
C LYS A 31 6.24 -2.75 -7.87
N GLU A 32 5.09 -3.42 -7.93
CA GLU A 32 4.64 -4.19 -9.11
C GLU A 32 4.27 -3.28 -10.29
N LEU A 33 3.84 -2.05 -10.04
CA LEU A 33 3.61 -1.03 -11.06
C LEU A 33 4.90 -0.34 -11.53
N GLY A 34 6.07 -0.77 -11.04
CA GLY A 34 7.35 -0.15 -11.37
C GLY A 34 7.62 1.16 -10.61
N CYS A 35 6.73 1.57 -9.71
CA CYS A 35 6.88 2.76 -8.89
C CYS A 35 7.73 2.42 -7.65
N ARG A 36 9.04 2.62 -7.78
CA ARG A 36 10.04 2.40 -6.73
C ARG A 36 10.39 3.65 -5.94
N GLU A 37 9.73 4.77 -6.24
CA GLU A 37 9.90 5.99 -5.45
C GLU A 37 9.51 5.71 -4.00
N GLU A 38 10.45 5.94 -3.09
CA GLU A 38 10.17 5.94 -1.66
C GLU A 38 9.34 7.18 -1.39
N ILE A 39 8.03 6.99 -1.20
CA ILE A 39 7.16 8.09 -0.77
C ILE A 39 7.63 8.50 0.64
N PRO A 40 8.07 9.75 0.82
CA PRO A 40 8.63 10.19 2.08
C PRO A 40 7.60 10.09 3.21
N GLU A 41 7.86 9.24 4.20
CA GLU A 41 7.06 9.10 5.42
C GLU A 41 7.49 10.14 6.46
N THR A 42 7.24 11.42 6.14
CA THR A 42 7.70 12.57 6.94
C THR A 42 6.73 13.03 8.02
N ALA A 43 5.55 12.42 8.10
CA ALA A 43 4.56 12.79 9.11
C ALA A 43 4.75 12.00 10.41
N ASP A 44 4.57 12.67 11.54
CA ASP A 44 4.64 12.07 12.88
C ASP A 44 3.52 11.06 13.18
N THR A 45 2.55 10.89 12.28
CA THR A 45 1.40 10.03 12.49
C THR A 45 1.17 9.07 11.33
N LEU A 46 0.70 7.86 11.64
CA LEU A 46 0.30 6.86 10.65
C LEU A 46 -0.78 7.40 9.69
N LYS A 47 -1.71 8.23 10.19
CA LYS A 47 -2.75 8.87 9.38
C LYS A 47 -2.19 9.92 8.42
N GLY A 48 -1.18 10.69 8.86
CA GLY A 48 -0.47 11.65 8.02
C GLY A 48 0.27 10.96 6.89
N ASN A 49 1.03 9.91 7.20
CA ASN A 49 1.74 9.11 6.19
C ASN A 49 0.77 8.41 5.23
N ALA A 50 -0.40 7.95 5.70
CA ALA A 50 -1.43 7.38 4.83
C ALA A 50 -2.01 8.41 3.83
N LYS A 51 -2.22 9.66 4.27
CA LYS A 51 -2.66 10.76 3.38
C LYS A 51 -1.59 11.13 2.36
N GLN A 52 -0.33 11.27 2.79
CA GLN A 52 0.79 11.60 1.89
C GLN A 52 0.94 10.56 0.77
N LYS A 53 0.65 9.29 1.07
CA LYS A 53 0.71 8.20 0.08
C LYS A 53 -0.51 8.09 -0.83
N ALA A 54 -1.64 8.71 -0.48
CA ALA A 54 -2.89 8.61 -1.23
C ALA A 54 -3.13 9.78 -2.20
N ALA A 55 -2.29 10.83 -2.13
CA ALA A 55 -2.25 11.93 -3.09
C ALA A 55 -1.49 11.52 -4.36
#